data_AF-A0A534PRA9-F1
#
_entry.id   AF-A0A534PRA9-F1
#
_cell.length_a   1.000
_cell.length_b   1.000
_cell.length_c   1.000
_cell.angle_alpha   90.00
_cell.angle_beta   90.00
_cell.angle_gamma   90.00
#
_symmetry.space_group_name_H-M   'P 1'
#
loop_
_entity.id
_entity.type
_entity.pdbx_description
1 polymer ?
#
loop_
_entity_poly.entity_id
_entity_poly.type
_entity_poly.pdbx_seq_one_letter_code
_entity_poly.pdbx_strand_id
1 'polypeptide(L)'
;MYAATCQVCQDKARWSEEVIVVLVFAPGLTKPYPLIAAEGYRYCIGGSCDALLTLVRRAVASHPVTRSAGQWTRAIVLHADGSGTNVLWKGSGTVAMA
;
A
#
# COMPACT_ATOMS: atom_id res chain seq x y z
N MET A 1 -0.26 -4.29 -28.34
CA MET A 1 0.01 -3.89 -26.93
C MET A 1 -0.57 -4.95 -26.01
N TYR A 2 0.27 -5.74 -25.37
CA TYR A 2 -0.20 -6.70 -24.35
C TYR A 2 -0.67 -5.89 -23.15
N ALA A 3 -1.97 -5.91 -22.85
CA ALA A 3 -2.47 -5.37 -21.59
C ALA A 3 -1.82 -6.18 -20.47
N ALA A 4 -0.97 -5.56 -19.66
CA ALA A 4 -0.33 -6.24 -18.54
C ALA A 4 -1.42 -6.75 -17.59
N THR A 5 -1.33 -8.01 -17.17
CA THR A 5 -2.24 -8.59 -16.18
C THR A 5 -1.71 -8.29 -14.79
N CYS A 6 -2.59 -7.82 -13.89
CA CYS A 6 -2.19 -7.59 -12.52
C CYS A 6 -1.95 -8.91 -11.79
N GLN A 7 -0.78 -9.08 -11.18
CA GLN A 7 -0.45 -10.34 -10.47
C GLN A 7 -1.28 -10.56 -9.19
N VAL A 8 -1.93 -9.52 -8.67
CA VAL A 8 -2.74 -9.60 -7.44
C VAL A 8 -4.18 -10.05 -7.73
N CYS A 9 -4.87 -9.41 -8.68
CA CYS A 9 -6.27 -9.73 -9.00
C CYS A 9 -6.46 -10.51 -10.31
N GLN A 10 -5.39 -10.74 -11.09
CA GLN A 10 -5.42 -11.41 -12.39
C GLN A 10 -6.29 -10.73 -13.47
N ASP A 11 -6.70 -9.47 -13.25
CA ASP A 11 -7.42 -8.66 -14.24
C ASP A 11 -6.48 -7.86 -15.15
N LYS A 12 -7.01 -7.36 -16.28
CA LYS A 12 -6.32 -6.36 -17.11
C LYS A 12 -5.98 -5.13 -16.24
N ALA A 13 -4.70 -4.85 -16.08
CA ALA A 13 -4.24 -3.80 -15.19
C ALA A 13 -4.42 -2.41 -15.84
N ARG A 14 -5.20 -1.57 -15.17
CA ARG A 14 -4.93 -0.12 -15.17
C ARG A 14 -3.91 0.14 -14.07
N TRP A 15 -2.86 0.89 -14.33
CA TRP A 15 -1.83 1.18 -13.33
C TRP A 15 -2.11 2.50 -12.63
N SER A 16 -1.69 2.60 -11.37
CA SER A 16 -1.61 3.86 -10.64
C SER A 16 -0.55 4.77 -11.23
N GLU A 17 -0.60 6.04 -10.83
CA GLU A 17 0.58 6.89 -10.88
C GLU A 17 1.71 6.29 -10.04
N GLU A 18 2.93 6.74 -10.33
CA GLU A 18 4.13 6.26 -9.64
C GLU A 18 4.08 6.63 -8.15
N VAL A 19 4.34 5.64 -7.28
CA VAL A 19 4.40 5.80 -5.84
C VAL A 19 5.76 6.36 -5.45
N ILE A 20 5.76 7.55 -4.83
CA ILE A 20 6.99 8.22 -4.39
C ILE A 20 7.32 7.88 -2.92
N VAL A 21 6.31 7.80 -2.06
CA VAL A 21 6.49 7.48 -0.65
C VAL A 21 5.24 6.86 -0.05
N VAL A 22 5.44 5.91 0.86
CA VAL A 22 4.39 5.38 1.74
C VAL A 22 4.67 5.85 3.16
N LEU A 23 3.86 6.77 3.68
CA LEU A 23 3.93 7.23 5.05
C LEU A 23 3.16 6.26 5.95
N VAL A 24 3.83 5.61 6.88
CA VAL A 24 3.25 4.57 7.75
C VAL A 24 3.04 5.08 9.16
N PHE A 25 1.88 4.80 9.72
CA PHE A 25 1.51 5.10 11.10
C PHE A 25 1.42 3.79 11.88
N ALA A 26 2.14 3.69 13.00
CA ALA A 26 2.15 2.52 13.88
C ALA A 26 2.35 2.97 15.34
N PRO A 27 1.89 2.20 16.35
CA PRO A 27 1.96 2.59 17.76
C PRO A 27 3.38 2.87 18.27
N GLY A 28 4.38 2.13 17.78
CA GLY A 28 5.78 2.31 18.14
C GLY A 28 6.47 3.48 17.43
N LEU A 29 5.76 4.26 16.62
CA LEU A 29 6.29 5.44 15.94
C LEU A 29 5.74 6.72 16.55
N THR A 30 6.62 7.64 16.92
CA THR A 30 6.23 8.98 17.40
C THR A 30 5.74 9.90 16.28
N LYS A 31 6.14 9.62 15.04
CA LYS A 31 5.74 10.32 13.82
C LYS A 31 5.63 9.33 12.66
N PRO A 32 4.89 9.65 11.58
CA PRO A 32 4.77 8.75 10.44
C PRO A 32 6.14 8.43 9.86
N TYR A 33 6.39 7.15 9.58
CA TYR A 33 7.65 6.71 9.01
C TYR A 33 7.56 6.72 7.47
N PRO A 34 8.46 7.42 6.76
CA PRO A 34 8.47 7.43 5.31
C PRO A 34 9.18 6.18 4.77
N LEU A 35 8.45 5.36 4.02
CA LEU A 35 9.03 4.31 3.19
C LEU A 35 9.15 4.84 1.76
N ILE A 36 10.37 5.20 1.38
CA ILE A 36 10.67 5.76 0.06
C ILE A 36 10.89 4.60 -0.91
N ALA A 37 10.21 4.67 -2.04
CA ALA A 37 10.36 3.71 -3.12
C ALA A 37 11.78 3.80 -3.71
N ALA A 38 12.51 2.68 -3.76
CA ALA A 38 13.84 2.62 -4.37
C ALA A 38 13.78 2.73 -5.91
N GLU A 39 12.65 2.30 -6.48
CA GLU A 39 12.34 2.32 -7.92
C GLU A 39 10.93 2.87 -8.12
N GLY A 40 10.60 3.28 -9.34
CA GLY A 40 9.25 3.75 -9.67
C GLY A 40 8.19 2.65 -9.57
N TYR A 41 7.64 2.44 -8.37
CA TYR A 41 6.60 1.45 -8.14
C TYR A 41 5.24 1.96 -8.60
N ARG A 42 4.47 1.07 -9.23
CA ARG A 42 3.05 1.27 -9.53
C ARG A 42 2.27 0.06 -9.05
N TYR A 43 1.04 0.27 -8.63
CA TYR A 43 0.11 -0.81 -8.30
C TYR A 43 -1.06 -0.80 -9.29
N CYS A 44 -1.71 -1.95 -9.45
CA CYS A 44 -2.86 -2.02 -10.33
C CYS A 44 -4.11 -1.48 -9.64
N ILE A 45 -4.89 -0.71 -10.38
CA ILE A 45 -6.18 -0.14 -10.01
C ILE A 45 -7.24 -1.01 -10.68
N GLY A 46 -7.78 -1.96 -9.93
CA GLY A 46 -8.95 -2.76 -10.28
C GLY A 46 -9.99 -2.63 -9.17
N GLY A 47 -11.29 -2.59 -9.52
CA GLY A 47 -12.35 -2.25 -8.57
C GLY A 47 -12.37 -3.08 -7.29
N SER A 48 -12.04 -4.37 -7.37
CA SER A 48 -11.93 -5.31 -6.24
C SER A 48 -10.48 -5.71 -5.92
N CYS A 49 -9.48 -5.00 -6.45
CA CYS A 49 -8.09 -5.41 -6.32
C CYS A 49 -7.43 -4.87 -5.05
N ASP A 50 -6.92 -5.77 -4.22
CA ASP A 50 -6.16 -5.46 -3.01
C ASP A 50 -4.68 -5.13 -3.27
N ALA A 51 -4.30 -4.73 -4.49
CA ALA A 51 -2.90 -4.46 -4.84
C ALA A 51 -2.30 -3.32 -4.02
N LEU A 52 -3.07 -2.26 -3.75
CA LEU A 52 -2.63 -1.15 -2.91
C LEU A 52 -2.36 -1.61 -1.47
N LEU A 53 -3.30 -2.36 -0.87
CA LEU A 53 -3.14 -2.90 0.47
C LEU A 53 -1.95 -3.87 0.54
N THR A 54 -1.78 -4.70 -0.49
CA THR A 54 -0.66 -5.63 -0.61
C THR A 54 0.67 -4.90 -0.70
N LEU A 55 0.74 -3.80 -1.47
CA LEU A 55 1.93 -2.95 -1.57
C LEU A 55 2.30 -2.38 -0.20
N VAL A 56 1.34 -1.79 0.53
CA VAL A 56 1.59 -1.24 1.87
C VAL A 56 2.05 -2.33 2.84
N ARG A 57 1.38 -3.49 2.84
CA ARG A 57 1.76 -4.65 3.68
C ARG A 57 3.19 -5.09 3.44
N ARG A 58 3.60 -5.22 2.17
CA ARG A 58 4.96 -5.61 1.80
C ARG A 58 5.98 -4.56 2.19
N ALA A 59 5.69 -3.28 1.97
CA ALA A 59 6.58 -2.18 2.32
C ALA A 59 6.82 -2.11 3.84
N VAL A 60 5.76 -2.20 4.64
CA VAL A 60 5.86 -2.21 6.11
C VAL A 60 6.64 -3.43 6.59
N ALA A 61 6.38 -4.60 6.00
CA ALA A 61 7.02 -5.84 6.39
C ALA A 61 8.50 -5.89 5.97
N SER A 62 8.91 -5.26 4.87
CA SER A 62 10.29 -5.30 4.39
C SER A 62 11.23 -4.38 5.18
N HIS A 63 10.71 -3.29 5.77
CA HIS A 63 11.54 -2.29 6.43
C HIS A 63 11.70 -2.53 7.94
N PRO A 64 12.94 -2.57 8.48
CA PRO A 64 13.19 -2.91 9.89
C PRO A 64 12.44 -2.03 10.89
N VAL A 65 12.48 -0.70 10.69
CA VAL A 65 11.87 0.28 11.61
C VAL A 65 10.36 0.09 11.74
N THR A 66 9.66 -0.03 10.62
CA THR A 66 8.19 -0.20 10.62
C THR A 66 7.79 -1.58 11.09
N ARG A 67 8.61 -2.61 10.84
CA ARG A 67 8.38 -3.98 11.36
C ARG A 67 8.46 -4.04 12.87
N SER A 68 9.42 -3.33 13.49
CA SER A 68 9.57 -3.29 14.95
C SER A 68 8.60 -2.34 15.66
N ALA A 69 7.90 -1.48 14.93
CA ALA A 69 7.01 -0.48 15.51
C ALA A 69 5.60 -1.00 15.88
N GLY A 70 5.39 -2.31 15.81
CA GLY A 70 4.09 -2.93 16.01
C GLY A 70 3.18 -2.83 14.77
N GLN A 71 1.95 -3.34 14.89
CA GLN A 71 1.00 -3.38 13.80
C GLN A 71 0.64 -1.96 13.33
N TRP A 72 0.91 -1.66 12.06
CA TRP A 72 0.50 -0.39 11.47
C TRP A 72 -1.02 -0.24 11.43
N THR A 73 -1.51 0.98 11.56
CA THR A 73 -2.94 1.31 11.64
C THR A 73 -3.43 2.04 10.40
N ARG A 74 -2.57 2.88 9.84
CA ARG A 74 -2.84 3.72 8.67
C ARG A 74 -1.58 3.88 7.83
N ALA A 75 -1.75 4.02 6.52
CA ALA A 75 -0.71 4.46 5.61
C ALA A 75 -1.26 5.54 4.66
N ILE A 76 -0.41 6.47 4.24
CA ILE A 76 -0.71 7.42 3.17
C ILE A 76 0.28 7.14 2.04
N VAL A 77 -0.23 6.75 0.88
CA VAL A 77 0.56 6.52 -0.33
C VAL A 77 0.53 7.80 -1.16
N LEU A 78 1.68 8.45 -1.30
CA LEU A 78 1.83 9.64 -2.12
C LEU A 78 2.34 9.24 -3.51
N HIS A 79 1.81 9.90 -4.53
CA HIS A 79 2.14 9.66 -5.93
C HIS A 79 2.90 10.83 -6.55
N ALA A 80 3.58 10.57 -7.66
CA ALA A 80 4.37 11.56 -8.40
C ALA A 80 3.54 12.75 -8.93
N ASP A 81 2.24 12.55 -9.16
CA ASP A 81 1.30 13.62 -9.56
C ASP A 81 0.86 14.52 -8.38
N GLY A 82 1.36 14.26 -7.17
CA GLY A 82 1.03 14.99 -5.94
C GLY A 82 -0.22 14.49 -5.21
N SER A 83 -0.92 13.49 -5.76
CA SER A 83 -2.08 12.88 -5.10
C SER A 83 -1.67 12.00 -3.91
N GLY A 84 -2.59 11.82 -2.96
CA GLY A 84 -2.40 10.98 -1.78
C GLY A 84 -3.58 10.04 -1.56
N THR A 85 -3.30 8.74 -1.38
CA THR A 85 -4.31 7.73 -1.05
C THR A 85 -4.16 7.27 0.39
N ASN A 86 -5.24 7.39 1.17
CA ASN A 86 -5.29 6.91 2.54
C ASN A 86 -5.67 5.42 2.56
N VAL A 87 -4.85 4.62 3.23
CA VAL A 87 -5.05 3.18 3.38
C VAL A 87 -5.17 2.88 4.86
N LEU A 88 -6.29 2.29 5.27
CA LEU A 88 -6.46 1.82 6.64
C LEU A 88 -6.06 0.36 6.72
N TRP A 89 -5.46 -0.03 7.85
CA TRP A 89 -5.28 -1.43 8.14
C TRP A 89 -6.65 -2.11 8.22
N LYS A 90 -6.90 -3.05 7.32
CA LYS A 90 -7.96 -4.05 7.49
C LYS A 90 -7.28 -5.28 8.08
N GLY A 91 -7.60 -5.58 9.34
CA GLY A 91 -7.23 -6.86 9.95
C GLY A 91 -7.80 -8.02 9.13
N SER A 92 -7.32 -9.24 9.35
CA SER A 92 -7.90 -10.47 8.80
C SER A 92 -9.26 -10.80 9.45
N GLY A 93 -10.15 -9.82 9.55
CA GLY A 93 -11.48 -9.95 10.13
C GLY A 93 -12.50 -10.22 9.04
N THR A 94 -13.03 -11.45 9.04
CA THR A 94 -14.29 -11.80 8.39
C THR A 94 -15.34 -10.76 8.82
N VAL A 95 -15.93 -10.06 7.86
CA VAL A 95 -17.12 -9.24 8.14
C VAL A 95 -18.28 -10.21 8.36
N ALA A 96 -18.55 -10.55 9.62
CA ALA A 96 -19.86 -11.06 9.99
C ALA A 96 -20.81 -9.85 9.93
N MET A 97 -21.65 -9.80 8.90
CA MET A 97 -22.78 -8.87 8.86
C MET A 97 -23.81 -9.37 9.88
N ALA A 98 -24.13 -8.53 10.87
CA ALA A 98 -25.30 -8.68 11.71
C ALA A 98 -26.54 -8.15 10.98
#